data_AF-A0A6P8ANM1-F1
#
_entry.id   AF-A0A6P8ANM1-F1
#
_cell.length_a   1.000
_cell.length_b   1.000
_cell.length_c   1.000
_cell.angle_alpha   90.00
_cell.angle_beta   90.00
_cell.angle_gamma   90.00
#
_symmetry.space_group_name_H-M   'P 1'
#
loop_
_entity.id
_entity.type
_entity.pdbx_description
1 polymer ?
#
loop_
_entity_poly.entity_id
_entity_poly.type
_entity_poly.pdbx_seq_one_letter_code
_entity_poly.pdbx_strand_id
1 'polypeptide(L)'
;MSPPKEYINPNNILLSSTVTSGDLIKICDLGVMMDEGYTNHRLQSLPCRAPEVWKGQGVSHASEVWSVGVTLAHWLLGRAIFGADDKIIVGHTEAWCIAKIQRLVGQFDVYTGQEEIEEEFDVAANLLGMELDKAHGKLQGKLINAGSLRQELERIENPPIAPELIDFIESLLVLDETKRPTAEEALRHPFLT
;
A
#
# COMPACT_ATOMS: atom_id res chain seq x y z
N MET A 1 -13.43 -2.62 -27.80
CA MET A 1 -14.16 -2.24 -26.58
C MET A 1 -13.64 -3.13 -25.46
N SER A 2 -12.64 -2.63 -24.74
CA SER A 2 -12.10 -3.29 -23.55
C SER A 2 -13.03 -3.01 -22.37
N PRO A 3 -13.19 -3.94 -21.40
CA PRO A 3 -14.03 -3.70 -20.24
C PRO A 3 -13.41 -2.59 -19.33
N PRO A 4 -14.25 -1.81 -18.62
CA PRO A 4 -13.80 -0.76 -17.71
C PRO A 4 -13.05 -1.35 -16.49
N LYS A 5 -12.14 -0.57 -15.90
CA LYS A 5 -11.29 -0.95 -14.75
C LYS A 5 -11.65 -0.15 -13.49
N GLU A 6 -11.50 -0.77 -12.32
CA GLU A 6 -12.19 -0.44 -11.07
C GLU A 6 -11.24 -0.29 -9.86
N TYR A 7 -11.31 0.86 -9.18
CA TYR A 7 -10.44 1.21 -8.05
C TYR A 7 -10.87 0.59 -6.71
N ILE A 8 -9.91 0.05 -5.96
CA ILE A 8 -10.13 -0.64 -4.68
C ILE A 8 -9.60 0.20 -3.50
N ASN A 9 -10.43 0.37 -2.47
CA ASN A 9 -10.12 0.99 -1.17
C ASN A 9 -10.80 0.13 -0.07
N PRO A 10 -10.21 -0.01 1.14
CA PRO A 10 -10.83 -0.77 2.24
C PRO A 10 -12.27 -0.39 2.59
N ASN A 11 -12.65 0.89 2.43
CA ASN A 11 -14.02 1.36 2.68
C ASN A 11 -15.02 0.92 1.60
N ASN A 12 -14.52 0.36 0.51
CA ASN A 12 -15.30 0.02 -0.68
C ASN A 12 -15.61 -1.46 -0.75
N ILE A 13 -15.54 -2.22 0.34
CA ILE A 13 -15.80 -3.66 0.26
C ILE A 13 -16.93 -4.00 1.24
N LEU A 14 -18.11 -4.26 0.68
CA LEU A 14 -19.30 -4.62 1.43
C LEU A 14 -19.42 -6.14 1.47
N LEU A 15 -19.34 -6.73 2.66
CA LEU A 15 -19.64 -8.14 2.89
C LEU A 15 -21.17 -8.31 2.99
N SER A 16 -21.76 -9.10 2.08
CA SER A 16 -23.18 -9.48 2.17
C SER A 16 -23.33 -10.66 3.11
N SER A 17 -24.04 -10.48 4.24
CA SER A 17 -24.17 -11.51 5.29
C SER A 17 -25.16 -12.64 4.97
N THR A 18 -25.60 -12.81 3.72
CA THR A 18 -26.71 -13.72 3.39
C THR A 18 -26.40 -14.76 2.31
N VAL A 19 -25.16 -15.26 2.21
CA VAL A 19 -24.88 -16.40 1.30
C VAL A 19 -23.99 -17.44 1.98
N THR A 20 -24.56 -18.61 2.20
CA THR A 20 -23.86 -19.84 2.57
C THR A 20 -23.18 -20.44 1.34
N SER A 21 -21.86 -20.59 1.40
CA SER A 21 -20.94 -21.20 0.40
C SER A 21 -20.72 -20.39 -0.89
N GLY A 22 -19.49 -19.87 -1.04
CA GLY A 22 -19.00 -19.19 -2.25
C GLY A 22 -18.95 -17.68 -2.08
N ASP A 23 -17.92 -17.20 -1.38
CA ASP A 23 -17.74 -15.83 -0.91
C ASP A 23 -17.64 -14.83 -2.06
N LEU A 24 -18.79 -14.20 -2.40
CA LEU A 24 -18.85 -13.10 -3.34
C LEU A 24 -18.53 -11.78 -2.63
N ILE A 25 -17.28 -11.33 -2.71
CA ILE A 25 -16.87 -10.00 -2.29
C ILE A 25 -17.25 -9.00 -3.40
N LYS A 26 -18.08 -8.00 -3.08
CA LYS A 26 -18.43 -6.91 -3.99
C LYS A 26 -17.67 -5.64 -3.60
N ILE A 27 -16.87 -5.15 -4.54
CA ILE A 27 -16.22 -3.84 -4.46
C ILE A 27 -17.29 -2.77 -4.79
N CYS A 28 -17.38 -1.71 -3.99
CA CYS A 28 -18.38 -0.65 -4.06
C CYS A 28 -17.82 0.67 -3.50
N ASP A 29 -17.18 1.47 -4.35
CA ASP A 29 -17.22 2.95 -4.36
C ASP A 29 -16.63 3.41 -5.71
N LEU A 30 -17.52 3.68 -6.67
CA LEU A 30 -17.21 3.93 -8.09
C LEU A 30 -16.97 5.42 -8.37
N GLY A 31 -16.23 6.09 -7.48
CA GLY A 31 -16.21 7.54 -7.36
C GLY A 31 -15.45 8.33 -8.43
N VAL A 32 -14.67 7.71 -9.32
CA VAL A 32 -14.03 8.43 -10.44
C VAL A 32 -13.83 7.50 -11.65
N MET A 33 -14.69 7.62 -12.66
CA MET A 33 -14.50 6.98 -13.97
C MET A 33 -13.77 7.96 -14.89
N MET A 34 -12.65 7.54 -15.50
CA MET A 34 -11.94 8.35 -16.49
C MET A 34 -11.55 7.50 -17.70
N ASP A 35 -11.62 8.13 -18.87
CA ASP A 35 -11.30 7.56 -20.19
C ASP A 35 -9.79 7.29 -20.32
N GLU A 36 -9.39 6.41 -21.25
CA GLU A 36 -8.00 5.99 -21.43
C GLU A 36 -7.06 7.19 -21.66
N GLY A 37 -6.26 7.50 -20.65
CA GLY A 37 -5.23 8.54 -20.72
C GLY A 37 -4.49 8.64 -19.40
N TYR A 38 -3.15 8.68 -19.45
CA TYR A 38 -2.31 9.04 -18.31
C TYR A 38 -2.81 10.37 -17.74
N THR A 39 -3.40 10.34 -16.55
CA THR A 39 -3.74 11.57 -15.83
C THR A 39 -2.60 11.85 -14.86
N ASN A 40 -1.99 13.05 -14.98
CA ASN A 40 -0.91 13.53 -14.09
C ASN A 40 -1.40 13.83 -12.64
N HIS A 41 -2.53 13.27 -12.22
CA HIS A 41 -3.16 13.55 -10.93
C HIS A 41 -3.04 12.33 -10.03
N ARG A 42 -2.64 12.54 -8.77
CA ARG A 42 -2.48 11.48 -7.76
C ARG A 42 -3.85 11.01 -7.25
N LEU A 43 -4.51 10.11 -7.98
CA LEU A 43 -5.90 9.70 -7.75
C LEU A 43 -6.10 8.66 -6.63
N GLN A 44 -5.07 7.90 -6.24
CA GLN A 44 -5.17 6.95 -5.11
C GLN A 44 -5.13 7.68 -3.76
N SER A 45 -5.86 7.15 -2.78
CA SER A 45 -5.76 7.56 -1.38
C SER A 45 -4.34 7.32 -0.86
N LEU A 46 -3.88 8.13 0.11
CA LEU A 46 -2.50 8.07 0.61
C LEU A 46 -2.07 6.66 1.04
N PRO A 47 -2.88 5.86 1.78
CA PRO A 47 -2.47 4.52 2.20
C PRO A 47 -2.33 3.54 1.02
N CYS A 48 -3.22 3.64 0.02
CA CYS A 48 -3.27 2.71 -1.11
C CYS A 48 -2.42 3.18 -2.31
N ARG A 49 -1.73 4.31 -2.20
CA ARG A 49 -0.98 4.88 -3.32
C ARG A 49 0.26 4.05 -3.64
N ALA A 50 0.34 3.59 -4.87
CA ALA A 50 1.41 2.72 -5.36
C ALA A 50 2.72 3.50 -5.64
N PRO A 51 3.89 2.84 -5.63
CA PRO A 51 5.20 3.47 -5.87
C PRO A 51 5.28 4.26 -7.18
N GLU A 52 4.73 3.74 -8.27
CA GLU A 52 4.64 4.42 -9.57
C GLU A 52 3.86 5.74 -9.51
N VAL A 53 2.79 5.79 -8.71
CA VAL A 53 1.96 6.99 -8.53
C VAL A 53 2.71 8.02 -7.69
N TRP A 54 3.48 7.59 -6.69
CA TRP A 54 4.39 8.48 -5.95
C TRP A 54 5.46 9.10 -6.85
N LYS A 55 5.98 8.33 -7.82
CA LYS A 55 6.92 8.80 -8.85
C LYS A 55 6.29 9.66 -9.95
N GLY A 56 4.99 9.98 -9.86
CA GLY A 56 4.30 10.82 -10.85
C GLY A 56 3.98 10.12 -12.17
N GLN A 57 4.06 8.77 -12.23
CA GLN A 57 3.83 8.00 -13.46
C GLN A 57 2.34 7.80 -13.79
N GLY A 58 1.43 8.30 -12.94
CA GLY A 58 -0.01 8.11 -13.07
C GLY A 58 -0.45 6.73 -12.57
N VAL A 59 -1.76 6.47 -12.65
CA VAL A 59 -2.36 5.21 -12.16
C VAL A 59 -2.47 4.18 -13.29
N SER A 60 -2.18 2.91 -12.97
CA SER A 60 -2.26 1.78 -13.89
C SER A 60 -2.98 0.58 -13.24
N HIS A 61 -3.18 -0.52 -13.98
CA HIS A 61 -3.72 -1.76 -13.39
C HIS A 61 -2.81 -2.35 -12.33
N ALA A 62 -1.49 -2.19 -12.49
CA ALA A 62 -0.55 -2.61 -11.46
C ALA A 62 -0.82 -1.84 -10.16
N SER A 63 -1.11 -0.54 -10.25
CA SER A 63 -1.41 0.29 -9.06
C SER A 63 -2.67 -0.18 -8.33
N GLU A 64 -3.66 -0.70 -9.04
CA GLU A 64 -4.87 -1.26 -8.41
C GLU A 64 -4.58 -2.57 -7.70
N VAL A 65 -3.75 -3.44 -8.29
CA VAL A 65 -3.26 -4.66 -7.62
C VAL A 65 -2.52 -4.31 -6.33
N TRP A 66 -1.73 -3.22 -6.33
CA TRP A 66 -1.11 -2.71 -5.10
C TRP A 66 -2.15 -2.27 -4.06
N SER A 67 -3.19 -1.53 -4.45
CA SER A 67 -4.28 -1.16 -3.55
C SER A 67 -4.92 -2.39 -2.87
N VAL A 68 -5.08 -3.49 -3.62
CA VAL A 68 -5.59 -4.76 -3.06
C VAL A 68 -4.64 -5.30 -2.00
N GLY A 69 -3.34 -5.38 -2.31
CA GLY A 69 -2.32 -5.83 -1.35
C GLY A 69 -2.33 -5.02 -0.06
N VAL A 70 -2.39 -3.68 -0.17
CA VAL A 70 -2.49 -2.77 0.98
C VAL A 70 -3.77 -3.04 1.79
N THR A 71 -4.90 -3.23 1.10
CA THR A 71 -6.20 -3.48 1.72
C THR A 71 -6.21 -4.80 2.50
N LEU A 72 -5.67 -5.87 1.93
CA LEU A 72 -5.56 -7.18 2.59
C LEU A 72 -4.67 -7.09 3.83
N ALA A 73 -3.51 -6.44 3.72
CA ALA A 73 -2.62 -6.22 4.86
C ALA A 73 -3.30 -5.41 5.97
N HIS A 74 -4.03 -4.35 5.61
CA HIS A 74 -4.79 -3.53 6.55
C HIS A 74 -5.83 -4.34 7.33
N TRP A 75 -6.60 -5.19 6.65
CA TRP A 75 -7.61 -6.03 7.31
C TRP A 75 -7.00 -7.06 8.25
N LEU A 76 -5.94 -7.73 7.82
CA LEU A 76 -5.29 -8.74 8.65
C LEU A 76 -4.67 -8.13 9.91
N LEU A 77 -4.09 -6.94 9.79
CA LEU A 77 -3.47 -6.24 10.92
C LEU A 77 -4.47 -5.49 11.80
N GLY A 78 -5.70 -5.27 11.33
CA GLY A 78 -6.72 -4.47 12.03
C GLY A 78 -6.33 -3.01 12.26
N ARG A 79 -5.30 -2.51 11.56
CA ARG A 79 -4.80 -1.14 11.65
C ARG A 79 -4.15 -0.69 10.34
N ALA A 80 -4.09 0.62 10.10
CA ALA A 80 -3.40 1.17 8.93
C ALA A 80 -1.88 1.15 9.14
N ILE A 81 -1.19 0.21 8.50
CA ILE A 81 0.28 0.20 8.45
C ILE A 81 0.85 1.01 7.29
N PHE A 82 0.08 1.27 6.25
CA PHE A 82 0.42 2.23 5.20
C PHE A 82 -0.26 3.58 5.48
N GLY A 83 0.16 4.65 4.81
CA GLY A 83 -0.39 6.00 5.00
C GLY A 83 0.23 6.77 6.15
N ALA A 84 -0.50 7.74 6.71
CA ALA A 84 0.02 8.70 7.69
C ALA A 84 -0.76 8.73 9.01
N ASP A 85 -1.57 7.70 9.30
CA ASP A 85 -2.42 7.65 10.50
C ASP A 85 -1.63 7.69 11.81
N ASP A 86 -0.40 7.17 11.80
CA ASP A 86 0.53 7.15 12.94
C ASP A 86 1.55 8.30 12.91
N LYS A 87 1.35 9.32 12.07
CA LYS A 87 2.28 10.44 11.93
C LYS A 87 2.29 11.32 13.18
N ILE A 88 3.48 11.53 13.72
CA ILE A 88 3.71 12.33 14.94
C ILE A 88 4.36 13.70 14.68
N ILE A 89 4.73 14.00 13.43
CA ILE A 89 5.36 15.26 13.02
C ILE A 89 4.39 16.17 12.24
N VAL A 90 4.61 17.48 12.31
CA VAL A 90 3.88 18.47 11.53
C VAL A 90 4.44 18.51 10.10
N GLY A 91 3.57 18.66 9.08
CA GLY A 91 3.99 18.68 7.67
C GLY A 91 4.41 17.30 7.14
N HIS A 92 4.96 17.26 5.91
CA HIS A 92 5.61 16.08 5.31
C HIS A 92 4.76 14.79 5.32
N THR A 93 3.46 14.92 5.08
CA THR A 93 2.53 13.77 5.09
C THR A 93 2.85 12.75 3.99
N GLU A 94 3.26 13.21 2.81
CA GLU A 94 3.55 12.33 1.69
C GLU A 94 4.89 11.60 1.86
N ALA A 95 5.93 12.31 2.29
CA ALA A 95 7.22 11.75 2.66
C ALA A 95 7.07 10.72 3.78
N TRP A 96 6.19 10.94 4.76
CA TRP A 96 5.87 9.94 5.77
C TRP A 96 5.32 8.66 5.14
N CYS A 97 4.37 8.79 4.20
CA CYS A 97 3.82 7.63 3.48
C CYS A 97 4.89 6.89 2.67
N ILE A 98 5.74 7.62 1.94
CA ILE A 98 6.86 7.06 1.16
C ILE A 98 7.83 6.31 2.08
N ALA A 99 8.20 6.93 3.20
CA ALA A 99 9.08 6.33 4.19
C ALA A 99 8.49 5.04 4.79
N LYS A 100 7.17 4.98 5.03
CA LYS A 100 6.51 3.74 5.46
C LYS A 100 6.59 2.65 4.40
N ILE A 101 6.37 2.95 3.12
CA ILE A 101 6.53 1.97 2.03
C ILE A 101 7.97 1.46 2.01
N GLN A 102 8.95 2.37 2.08
CA GLN A 102 10.37 2.03 2.09
C GLN A 102 10.75 1.15 3.29
N ARG A 103 10.09 1.32 4.42
CA ARG A 103 10.29 0.48 5.61
C ARG A 103 9.63 -0.89 5.50
N LEU A 104 8.38 -0.92 5.04
CA LEU A 104 7.55 -2.13 5.03
C LEU A 104 7.93 -3.06 3.89
N VAL A 105 8.15 -2.50 2.70
CA VAL A 105 8.29 -3.28 1.45
C VAL A 105 9.73 -3.26 0.95
N GLY A 106 10.41 -2.11 1.05
CA GLY A 106 11.79 -1.94 0.63
C GLY A 106 12.03 -0.64 -0.12
N GLN A 107 13.30 -0.30 -0.32
CA GLN A 107 13.68 0.93 -1.03
C GLN A 107 13.37 0.82 -2.53
N PHE A 108 13.03 1.96 -3.14
CA PHE A 108 12.77 2.09 -4.57
C PHE A 108 13.30 3.42 -5.08
N ASP A 109 13.78 3.40 -6.32
CA ASP A 109 14.47 4.53 -6.93
C ASP A 109 13.51 5.66 -7.28
N VAL A 110 14.01 6.90 -7.18
CA VAL A 110 13.34 8.11 -7.59
C VAL A 110 14.26 8.90 -8.50
N TYR A 111 14.11 8.70 -9.80
CA TYR A 111 14.72 9.57 -10.80
C TYR A 111 13.65 9.86 -11.83
N THR A 112 13.00 11.01 -11.66
CA THR A 112 11.83 11.40 -12.46
C THR A 112 12.12 12.67 -13.26
N GLY A 113 13.16 13.44 -12.90
CA GLY A 113 13.43 14.75 -13.44
C GLY A 113 12.46 15.82 -12.94
N GLN A 114 11.68 15.51 -11.90
CA GLN A 114 10.73 16.43 -11.26
C GLN A 114 11.22 16.72 -9.84
N GLU A 115 11.78 17.92 -9.64
CA GLU A 115 12.41 18.37 -8.39
C GLU A 115 11.47 18.20 -7.18
N GLU A 116 10.20 18.59 -7.30
CA GLU A 116 9.21 18.44 -6.22
C GLU A 116 9.00 16.99 -5.75
N ILE A 117 9.08 16.01 -6.67
CA ILE A 117 8.96 14.59 -6.32
C ILE A 117 10.24 14.11 -5.65
N GLU A 118 11.40 14.47 -6.22
CA GLU A 118 12.70 14.05 -5.70
C GLU A 118 12.94 14.62 -4.28
N GLU A 119 12.58 15.88 -4.03
CA GLU A 119 12.62 16.50 -2.70
C GLU A 119 11.76 15.76 -1.67
N GLU A 120 10.56 15.32 -2.03
CA GLU A 120 9.69 14.58 -1.10
C GLU A 120 10.30 13.22 -0.73
N PHE A 121 10.99 12.56 -1.66
CA PHE A 121 11.71 11.33 -1.38
C PHE A 121 12.97 11.55 -0.54
N ASP A 122 13.69 12.66 -0.73
CA ASP A 122 14.82 13.04 0.12
C ASP A 122 14.34 13.28 1.56
N VAL A 123 13.20 13.96 1.74
CA VAL A 123 12.57 14.09 3.05
C VAL A 123 12.21 12.71 3.62
N ALA A 124 11.61 11.82 2.82
CA ALA A 124 11.27 10.46 3.25
C ALA A 124 12.50 9.67 3.74
N ALA A 125 13.62 9.76 3.01
CA ALA A 125 14.88 9.14 3.39
C ALA A 125 15.42 9.69 4.72
N ASN A 126 15.30 11.00 4.93
CA ASN A 126 15.64 11.61 6.22
C ASN A 126 14.73 11.10 7.35
N LEU A 127 13.41 11.01 7.14
CA LEU A 127 12.46 10.50 8.13
C LEU A 127 12.79 9.04 8.53
N LEU A 128 13.22 8.21 7.59
CA LEU A 128 13.64 6.83 7.85
C LEU A 128 14.84 6.72 8.78
N GLY A 129 15.78 7.67 8.66
CA GLY A 129 17.03 7.72 9.43
C GLY A 129 16.89 8.40 10.79
N MET A 130 15.80 9.13 11.03
CA MET A 130 15.57 9.80 12.31
C MET A 130 15.26 8.81 13.44
N GLU A 131 15.88 9.07 14.60
CA GLU A 131 15.59 8.39 15.86
C GLU A 131 14.90 9.36 16.83
N LEU A 132 13.99 8.80 17.62
CA LEU A 132 13.33 9.51 18.70
C LEU A 132 14.19 9.39 19.98
N ASP A 133 14.69 10.53 20.43
CA ASP A 133 15.44 10.63 21.67
C ASP A 133 14.54 10.69 22.91
N LYS A 134 15.07 10.21 24.04
CA LYS A 134 14.40 10.23 25.36
C LYS A 134 14.05 11.64 25.87
N ALA A 135 14.57 12.71 25.25
CA ALA A 135 14.41 14.09 25.71
C ALA A 135 12.94 14.56 25.77
N HIS A 136 12.04 13.97 24.98
CA HIS A 136 10.60 14.34 24.96
C HIS A 136 9.67 13.35 25.70
N GLY A 137 10.23 12.40 26.45
CA GLY A 137 9.46 11.53 27.33
C GLY A 137 8.73 10.38 26.61
N LYS A 138 9.04 9.16 27.05
CA LYS A 138 8.39 7.86 26.77
C LYS A 138 8.63 7.15 25.43
N LEU A 139 9.11 7.78 24.35
CA LEU A 139 9.36 7.08 23.09
C LEU A 139 10.87 6.96 22.82
N GLN A 140 11.33 5.73 22.60
CA GLN A 140 12.69 5.40 22.16
C GLN A 140 12.55 4.51 20.92
N GLY A 141 13.31 4.80 19.86
CA GLY A 141 13.32 3.99 18.63
C GLY A 141 13.35 4.86 17.37
N LYS A 142 13.13 4.23 16.21
CA LYS A 142 13.06 4.94 14.92
C LYS A 142 11.78 5.77 14.82
N LEU A 143 11.87 6.93 14.16
CA LEU A 143 10.71 7.79 13.91
C LEU A 143 9.61 7.06 13.13
N ILE A 144 9.98 6.43 12.01
CA ILE A 144 9.14 5.46 11.32
C ILE A 144 9.30 4.13 12.06
N ASN A 145 8.38 3.82 12.97
CA ASN A 145 8.46 2.64 13.83
C ASN A 145 7.63 1.47 13.28
N ALA A 146 8.10 0.89 12.19
CA ALA A 146 7.59 -0.36 11.62
C ALA A 146 8.75 -1.28 11.24
N GLY A 147 8.50 -2.60 11.25
CA GLY A 147 9.33 -3.62 10.62
C GLY A 147 9.00 -3.79 9.14
N SER A 148 9.48 -4.87 8.53
CA SER A 148 9.01 -5.26 7.19
C SER A 148 7.56 -5.75 7.25
N LEU A 149 6.86 -5.73 6.11
CA LEU A 149 5.47 -6.19 6.01
C LEU A 149 5.31 -7.61 6.54
N ARG A 150 6.18 -8.54 6.13
CA ARG A 150 6.22 -9.90 6.65
C ARG A 150 6.36 -9.94 8.16
N GLN A 151 7.30 -9.18 8.73
CA GLN A 151 7.48 -9.12 10.18
C GLN A 151 6.24 -8.57 10.90
N GLU A 152 5.53 -7.60 10.31
CA GLU A 152 4.28 -7.09 10.88
C GLU A 152 3.17 -8.14 10.85
N LEU A 153 3.03 -8.87 9.73
CA LEU A 153 2.01 -9.93 9.57
C LEU A 153 2.29 -11.16 10.43
N GLU A 154 3.55 -11.60 10.52
CA GLU A 154 3.98 -12.74 11.34
C GLU A 154 3.83 -12.50 12.86
N ARG A 155 3.70 -11.25 13.32
CA ARG A 155 3.41 -10.93 14.73
C ARG A 155 1.98 -11.24 15.15
N ILE A 156 1.09 -11.54 14.20
CA ILE A 156 -0.27 -11.97 14.53
C ILE A 156 -0.21 -13.44 14.93
N GLU A 157 -0.48 -13.74 16.20
CA GLU A 157 -0.31 -15.09 16.76
C GLU A 157 -1.63 -15.89 16.88
N ASN A 158 -2.80 -15.24 16.83
CA ASN A 158 -4.07 -15.87 17.23
C ASN A 158 -5.27 -15.47 16.34
N PRO A 159 -5.63 -16.28 15.32
CA PRO A 159 -4.81 -17.36 14.75
C PRO A 159 -3.60 -16.80 13.99
N PRO A 160 -2.49 -17.54 13.86
CA PRO A 160 -1.37 -17.11 13.05
C PRO A 160 -1.77 -17.04 11.57
N ILE A 161 -1.19 -16.09 10.84
CA ILE A 161 -1.40 -15.97 9.39
C ILE A 161 -0.62 -17.08 8.69
N ALA A 162 -1.30 -17.79 7.78
CA ALA A 162 -0.66 -18.80 6.94
C ALA A 162 0.46 -18.17 6.08
N PRO A 163 1.67 -18.76 6.04
CA PRO A 163 2.77 -18.24 5.23
C PRO A 163 2.39 -17.99 3.76
N GLU A 164 1.56 -18.84 3.17
CA GLU A 164 1.10 -18.74 1.78
C GLU A 164 0.23 -17.49 1.54
N LEU A 165 -0.51 -17.04 2.56
CA LEU A 165 -1.27 -15.78 2.52
C LEU A 165 -0.32 -14.58 2.60
N ILE A 166 0.73 -14.66 3.41
CA ILE A 166 1.76 -13.60 3.46
C ILE A 166 2.46 -13.52 2.10
N ASP A 167 2.86 -14.65 1.53
CA ASP A 167 3.47 -14.74 0.20
C ASP A 167 2.54 -14.13 -0.87
N PHE A 168 1.24 -14.44 -0.80
CA PHE A 168 0.26 -13.86 -1.70
C PHE A 168 0.24 -12.34 -1.59
N ILE A 169 0.14 -11.78 -0.38
CA ILE A 169 0.09 -10.32 -0.18
C ILE A 169 1.38 -9.64 -0.64
N GLU A 170 2.55 -10.23 -0.34
CA GLU A 170 3.83 -9.70 -0.81
C GLU A 170 3.93 -9.72 -2.35
N SER A 171 3.35 -10.73 -3.01
CA SER A 171 3.31 -10.78 -4.48
C SER A 171 2.51 -9.61 -5.09
N LEU A 172 1.51 -9.07 -4.38
CA LEU A 172 0.75 -7.90 -4.83
C LEU A 172 1.47 -6.57 -4.55
N LEU A 173 2.41 -6.56 -3.61
CA LEU A 173 3.13 -5.38 -3.13
C LEU A 173 4.56 -5.30 -3.68
N VAL A 174 4.75 -5.70 -4.93
CA VAL A 174 6.03 -5.56 -5.65
C VAL A 174 6.23 -4.10 -6.06
N LEU A 175 7.39 -3.52 -5.69
CA LEU A 175 7.71 -2.11 -5.94
C LEU A 175 7.81 -1.76 -7.43
N ASP A 176 8.40 -2.66 -8.22
CA ASP A 176 8.48 -2.55 -9.67
C ASP A 176 7.16 -2.97 -10.30
N GLU A 177 6.39 -1.99 -10.79
CA GLU A 177 5.07 -2.21 -11.39
C GLU A 177 5.11 -3.19 -12.58
N THR A 178 6.24 -3.30 -13.28
CA THR A 178 6.39 -4.20 -14.43
C THR A 178 6.57 -5.66 -14.03
N LYS A 179 6.95 -5.90 -12.77
CA LYS A 179 7.11 -7.24 -12.17
C LYS A 179 5.94 -7.62 -11.26
N ARG A 180 5.05 -6.67 -10.96
CA ARG A 180 3.83 -6.92 -10.18
C ARG A 180 2.85 -7.73 -11.04
N PRO A 181 2.23 -8.80 -10.51
CA PRO A 181 1.29 -9.60 -11.29
C PRO A 181 0.07 -8.76 -11.69
N THR A 182 -0.51 -9.09 -12.82
CA THR A 182 -1.88 -8.67 -13.15
C THR A 182 -2.88 -9.33 -12.20
N ALA A 183 -4.10 -8.78 -12.10
CA ALA A 183 -5.16 -9.39 -11.31
C ALA A 183 -5.46 -10.84 -11.74
N GLU A 184 -5.42 -11.13 -13.04
CA GLU A 184 -5.64 -12.47 -13.57
C GLU A 184 -4.53 -13.45 -13.18
N GLU A 185 -3.27 -12.99 -13.15
CA GLU A 185 -2.14 -13.79 -12.67
C GLU A 185 -2.19 -14.00 -11.16
N ALA A 186 -2.55 -12.96 -10.40
CA ALA A 186 -2.70 -13.05 -8.95
C ALA A 186 -3.75 -14.10 -8.54
N LEU A 187 -4.84 -14.24 -9.31
CA LEU A 187 -5.86 -15.27 -9.09
C LEU A 187 -5.34 -16.72 -9.27
N ARG A 188 -4.17 -16.90 -9.88
CA ARG A 188 -3.52 -18.22 -10.04
C ARG A 188 -2.51 -18.51 -8.93
N HIS A 189 -2.38 -17.64 -7.92
CA HIS A 189 -1.44 -17.83 -6.83
C HIS A 189 -1.82 -19.08 -6.00
N PRO A 190 -0.84 -19.88 -5.52
CA PRO A 190 -1.10 -21.13 -4.77
C PRO A 190 -2.01 -20.99 -3.55
N PHE A 191 -2.02 -19.80 -2.92
CA PHE A 191 -2.94 -19.52 -1.80
C PHE A 191 -4.43 -19.57 -2.21
N LEU A 192 -4.75 -19.28 -3.46
CA LEU A 192 -6.12 -19.19 -3.98
C LEU A 192 -6.56 -20.44 -4.77
N THR A 193 -5.66 -21.42 -4.97
CA THR A 193 -5.87 -22.61 -5.82
C THR A 193 -5.69 -23.89 -5.04
#